data_AF-A0AAW1EK58-F1
#
_entry.id   AF-A0AAW1EK58-F1
#
_cell.length_a   1.000
_cell.length_b   1.000
_cell.length_c   1.000
_cell.angle_alpha   90.00
_cell.angle_beta   90.00
_cell.angle_gamma   90.00
#
_symmetry.space_group_name_H-M   'P 1'
#
loop_
_entity.id
_entity.type
_entity.pdbx_description
1 polymer ?
#
loop_
_entity_poly.entity_id
_entity_poly.type
_entity_poly.pdbx_seq_one_letter_code
_entity_poly.pdbx_strand_id
1 'polypeptide(L)'
;MEWSLENVREIVAGGMQSIRECEICAFAIAMCVLLLFMWYCYRVGREHGSSPLRGRYLAGPSRIGGVVGGFMSSDCRGKGKGKNGSMLEEQNGFAFCQSSECFRCTSAGESLNQRLYHSLQDYAKRYTWSGMGRVHKGVRDQGRYLNSRPTIQRPEVFFLPDLPSAPFFSREVQRHDVELLEQSFPALLAEFESIYHQPPARSGSSLPPGWKANNTPRGQWWTYYLVNQGTPLVLNVRRCPRAWRVLGQLRTFIANNVFGNACFSVLTPGALITEHYGPTNVRLRCHLGLRVPPSCELVVGGEPQCWSEGSCLLFDDSFLHRAFHEGGAEDGPRVVFMVDLWHPNVAAAERQALDYIFTPGRLEDKEGK
;
A
#
# COMPACT_ATOMS: atom_id res chain seq x y z
N MET A 1 -43.41 -30.17 -56.42
CA MET A 1 -43.00 -30.58 -55.06
C MET A 1 -44.10 -30.08 -54.14
N GLU A 2 -45.11 -30.93 -53.91
CA GLU A 2 -46.27 -30.58 -53.08
C GLU A 2 -45.83 -30.47 -51.62
N TRP A 3 -46.08 -29.34 -50.99
CA TRP A 3 -45.80 -29.13 -49.58
C TRP A 3 -46.92 -29.79 -48.77
N SER A 4 -46.71 -31.02 -48.30
CA SER A 4 -47.63 -31.66 -47.34
C SER A 4 -47.46 -31.03 -45.95
N LEU A 5 -48.56 -30.95 -45.19
CA LEU A 5 -48.57 -30.45 -43.80
C LEU A 5 -47.64 -31.26 -42.87
N GLU A 6 -47.38 -32.54 -43.17
CA GLU A 6 -46.38 -33.35 -42.45
C GLU A 6 -44.97 -32.77 -42.57
N ASN A 7 -44.54 -32.36 -43.77
CA ASN A 7 -43.18 -31.89 -44.00
C ASN A 7 -42.89 -30.58 -43.27
N VAL A 8 -43.88 -29.69 -43.15
CA VAL A 8 -43.74 -28.44 -42.37
C VAL A 8 -43.62 -28.74 -40.88
N ARG A 9 -44.34 -29.75 -40.38
CA ARG A 9 -44.31 -30.16 -38.97
C ARG A 9 -42.96 -30.76 -38.58
N GLU A 10 -42.34 -31.56 -39.45
CA GLU A 10 -41.00 -32.11 -39.18
C GLU A 10 -39.91 -31.02 -39.17
N ILE A 11 -40.00 -30.03 -40.06
CA ILE A 11 -39.05 -28.91 -40.10
C ILE A 11 -39.15 -28.06 -38.82
N VAL A 12 -40.37 -27.79 -38.33
CA VAL A 12 -40.58 -27.04 -37.08
C VAL A 12 -40.12 -27.86 -35.88
N ALA A 13 -40.37 -29.17 -35.85
CA ALA A 13 -39.87 -30.05 -34.79
C ALA A 13 -38.34 -30.11 -34.76
N GLY A 14 -37.69 -30.20 -35.92
CA GLY A 14 -36.23 -30.14 -36.05
C GLY A 14 -35.64 -28.80 -35.61
N GLY A 15 -36.31 -27.69 -35.94
CA GLY A 15 -35.94 -26.34 -35.49
C GLY A 15 -36.04 -26.17 -33.97
N MET A 16 -37.11 -26.68 -33.36
CA MET A 16 -37.30 -26.65 -31.90
C MET A 16 -36.27 -27.54 -31.18
N GLN A 17 -35.92 -28.69 -31.75
CA GLN A 17 -34.88 -29.58 -31.22
C GLN A 17 -33.51 -28.87 -31.24
N SER A 18 -33.18 -28.20 -32.35
CA SER A 18 -31.91 -27.45 -32.52
C SER A 18 -31.79 -26.24 -31.58
N ILE A 19 -32.89 -25.50 -31.36
CA ILE A 19 -32.95 -24.40 -30.38
C ILE A 19 -32.75 -24.94 -28.96
N ARG A 20 -33.36 -26.08 -28.62
CA ARG A 20 -33.23 -26.72 -27.31
C ARG A 20 -31.83 -27.24 -27.04
N GLU A 21 -31.14 -27.77 -28.06
CA GLU A 21 -29.73 -28.16 -27.99
C GLU A 21 -28.81 -26.95 -27.81
N CYS A 22 -29.14 -25.79 -28.39
CA CYS A 22 -28.41 -24.54 -28.21
C CYS A 22 -28.55 -23.96 -26.78
N GLU A 23 -29.74 -24.06 -26.17
CA GLU A 23 -29.95 -23.68 -24.76
C GLU A 23 -29.23 -24.63 -23.79
N ILE A 24 -29.18 -25.93 -24.08
CA ILE A 24 -28.42 -26.91 -23.30
C ILE A 24 -26.92 -26.60 -23.39
N CYS A 25 -26.41 -26.27 -24.57
CA CYS A 25 -25.02 -25.84 -24.76
C CYS A 25 -24.70 -24.55 -23.99
N ALA A 26 -25.58 -23.55 -24.03
CA ALA A 26 -25.41 -22.31 -23.28
C ALA A 26 -25.41 -22.54 -21.76
N PHE A 27 -26.31 -23.39 -21.26
CA PHE A 27 -26.37 -23.77 -19.86
C PHE A 27 -25.12 -24.55 -19.43
N ALA A 28 -24.65 -25.48 -20.26
CA ALA A 28 -23.42 -26.24 -19.99
C ALA A 28 -22.18 -25.33 -19.91
N ILE A 29 -22.06 -24.35 -20.82
CA ILE A 29 -20.96 -23.36 -20.80
C ILE A 29 -21.05 -22.49 -19.54
N ALA A 30 -22.24 -22.00 -19.19
CA ALA A 30 -22.44 -21.21 -17.98
C ALA A 30 -22.07 -22.00 -16.71
N MET A 31 -22.47 -23.27 -16.64
CA MET A 31 -22.10 -24.16 -15.53
C MET A 31 -20.59 -24.45 -15.49
N CYS A 32 -19.94 -24.65 -16.63
CA CYS A 32 -18.48 -24.80 -16.69
C CYS A 32 -17.75 -23.55 -16.20
N VAL A 33 -18.19 -22.35 -16.62
CA VAL A 33 -17.61 -21.07 -16.17
C VAL A 33 -17.81 -20.89 -14.66
N LEU A 34 -18.99 -21.25 -14.14
CA LEU A 34 -19.31 -21.13 -12.72
C LEU A 34 -18.51 -22.13 -11.88
N LEU A 35 -18.31 -23.36 -12.36
CA LEU A 35 -17.44 -24.35 -11.73
C LEU A 35 -15.97 -23.92 -11.76
N LEU A 36 -15.48 -23.35 -12.86
CA LEU A 36 -14.12 -22.80 -12.96
C LEU A 36 -13.92 -21.60 -12.01
N PHE A 37 -14.93 -20.73 -11.90
CA PHE A 37 -14.92 -19.62 -10.95
C PHE A 37 -14.89 -20.11 -9.51
N MET A 38 -15.75 -21.08 -9.14
CA MET A 38 -15.76 -21.68 -7.81
C MET A 38 -14.46 -22.41 -7.49
N TRP A 39 -13.88 -23.12 -8.47
CA TRP A 39 -12.57 -23.76 -8.33
C TRP A 39 -11.45 -22.73 -8.14
N TYR A 40 -11.46 -21.63 -8.90
CA TYR A 40 -10.52 -20.52 -8.73
C TYR A 40 -10.64 -19.90 -7.33
N CYS A 41 -11.86 -19.58 -6.88
CA CYS A 41 -12.11 -19.06 -5.54
C CYS A 41 -11.66 -20.05 -4.43
N TYR A 42 -11.90 -21.34 -4.60
CA TYR A 42 -11.46 -22.38 -3.67
C TYR A 42 -9.92 -22.49 -3.62
N ARG A 43 -9.25 -22.46 -4.79
CA ARG A 43 -7.79 -22.55 -4.87
C ARG A 43 -7.13 -21.33 -4.24
N VAL A 44 -7.58 -20.12 -4.60
CA VAL A 44 -7.10 -18.86 -4.00
C VAL A 44 -7.36 -18.85 -2.49
N GLY A 45 -8.51 -19.37 -2.04
CA GLY A 45 -8.83 -19.52 -0.62
C GLY A 45 -7.97 -20.54 0.13
N ARG A 46 -7.56 -21.65 -0.53
CA ARG A 46 -6.68 -22.66 0.06
C ARG A 46 -5.22 -22.23 0.14
N GLU A 47 -4.73 -21.50 -0.86
CA GLU A 47 -3.35 -20.99 -0.84
C GLU A 47 -3.13 -20.00 0.32
N HIS A 48 -4.18 -19.34 0.81
CA HIS A 48 -4.14 -18.48 2.01
C HIS A 48 -4.56 -19.20 3.31
N GLY A 49 -5.00 -20.46 3.25
CA GLY A 49 -5.62 -21.19 4.36
C GLY A 49 -4.78 -22.27 5.03
N SER A 50 -3.54 -22.49 4.58
CA SER A 50 -2.66 -23.53 5.12
C SER A 50 -1.35 -22.97 5.64
N SER A 51 -1.37 -22.50 6.89
CA SER A 51 -0.23 -22.65 7.80
C SER A 51 -0.72 -23.37 9.05
N PRO A 52 -0.39 -24.66 9.25
CA PRO A 52 -0.86 -25.43 10.39
C PRO A 52 0.16 -25.35 11.53
N LEU A 53 -0.13 -24.56 12.56
CA LEU A 53 0.46 -24.75 13.88
C LEU A 53 -0.66 -25.03 14.89
N ARG A 54 -1.19 -26.25 14.77
CA ARG A 54 -2.05 -26.88 15.77
C ARG A 54 -1.18 -27.26 16.97
N GLY A 55 -1.59 -26.78 18.15
CA GLY A 55 -0.79 -26.80 19.36
C GLY A 55 -0.35 -28.17 19.87
N ARG A 56 0.79 -28.15 20.56
CA ARG A 56 1.13 -29.11 21.61
C ARG A 56 1.31 -28.34 22.91
N TYR A 57 0.27 -28.40 23.74
CA TYR A 57 0.37 -28.14 25.16
C TYR A 57 1.22 -29.24 25.80
N LEU A 58 2.37 -28.88 26.37
CA LEU A 58 2.99 -29.63 27.46
C LEU A 58 3.38 -28.63 28.55
N ALA A 59 2.79 -28.84 29.72
CA ALA A 59 2.98 -28.09 30.94
C ALA A 59 4.33 -28.46 31.61
N GLY A 60 4.97 -27.47 32.26
CA GLY A 60 6.08 -27.68 33.19
C GLY A 60 6.57 -26.35 33.79
N PRO A 61 6.90 -26.27 35.10
CA PRO A 61 6.68 -25.06 35.89
C PRO A 61 7.92 -24.16 36.11
N SER A 62 7.62 -22.85 36.21
CA SER A 62 8.18 -21.80 37.08
C SER A 62 9.58 -21.97 37.70
N ARG A 63 10.48 -20.99 37.46
CA ARG A 63 11.37 -20.41 38.49
C ARG A 63 11.68 -18.94 38.23
N ILE A 64 11.46 -18.15 39.28
CA ILE A 64 11.74 -16.73 39.46
C ILE A 64 13.21 -16.56 39.88
N GLY A 65 13.86 -15.49 39.41
CA GLY A 65 15.14 -15.02 39.93
C GLY A 65 15.43 -13.60 39.42
N GLY A 66 15.32 -12.62 40.32
CA GLY A 66 15.70 -11.23 40.05
C GLY A 66 17.20 -10.96 40.24
N VAL A 67 17.63 -9.74 39.88
CA VAL A 67 18.48 -8.82 40.67
C VAL A 67 19.01 -7.66 39.78
N VAL A 68 18.60 -6.45 40.14
CA VAL A 68 19.35 -5.17 40.37
C VAL A 68 20.46 -4.71 39.39
N GLY A 69 20.19 -3.56 38.74
CA GLY A 69 20.91 -2.28 38.92
C GLY A 69 22.21 -2.01 38.15
N GLY A 70 22.21 -0.94 37.34
CA GLY A 70 23.43 -0.29 36.83
C GLY A 70 23.13 0.85 35.84
N PHE A 71 23.33 2.10 36.27
CA PHE A 71 23.31 3.32 35.45
C PHE A 71 24.51 3.37 34.48
N MET A 72 24.31 3.83 33.23
CA MET A 72 25.03 4.96 32.59
C MET A 72 24.78 5.08 31.06
N SER A 73 24.44 6.32 30.68
CA SER A 73 24.65 7.09 29.44
C SER A 73 24.63 6.48 28.02
N SER A 74 23.77 7.11 27.20
CA SER A 74 23.91 7.52 25.78
C SER A 74 24.70 6.64 24.81
N ASP A 75 23.99 6.04 23.85
CA ASP A 75 24.30 6.28 22.43
C ASP A 75 23.21 5.79 21.47
N CYS A 76 23.08 6.53 20.37
CA CYS A 76 22.14 6.30 19.29
C CYS A 76 22.49 5.00 18.54
N ARG A 77 21.56 4.03 18.50
CA ARG A 77 21.37 3.01 17.44
C ARG A 77 20.26 2.04 17.87
N GLY A 78 19.04 2.26 17.39
CA GLY A 78 17.92 1.34 17.62
C GLY A 78 18.05 0.06 16.80
N LYS A 79 18.91 -0.87 17.23
CA LYS A 79 18.80 -2.31 16.92
C LYS A 79 18.10 -3.00 18.10
N GLY A 80 16.79 -3.15 18.02
CA GLY A 80 16.02 -3.97 18.95
C GLY A 80 15.99 -5.43 18.50
N LYS A 81 16.98 -6.24 18.89
CA LYS A 81 16.81 -7.69 19.01
C LYS A 81 16.51 -7.98 20.48
N GLY A 82 15.22 -8.01 20.84
CA GLY A 82 14.75 -8.43 22.15
C GLY A 82 14.01 -9.76 22.03
N LYS A 83 14.67 -10.87 22.37
CA LYS A 83 13.98 -12.12 22.71
C LYS A 83 13.39 -11.93 24.11
N ASN A 84 12.11 -11.58 24.17
CA ASN A 84 11.19 -11.87 25.28
C ASN A 84 9.77 -11.59 24.78
N GLY A 85 9.15 -12.63 24.23
CA GLY A 85 7.78 -12.57 23.73
C GLY A 85 6.80 -12.31 24.86
N SER A 86 6.24 -11.10 24.88
CA SER A 86 4.96 -10.86 25.55
C SER A 86 3.86 -11.04 24.51
N MET A 87 2.77 -11.67 24.92
CA MET A 87 1.57 -12.05 24.17
C MET A 87 0.79 -10.86 23.53
N LEU A 88 1.41 -9.68 23.44
CA LEU A 88 0.85 -8.42 22.92
C LEU A 88 1.31 -8.07 21.50
N GLU A 89 2.35 -8.73 20.95
CA GLU A 89 2.85 -8.45 19.58
C GLU A 89 1.98 -9.05 18.47
N GLU A 90 1.19 -10.10 18.74
CA GLU A 90 0.38 -10.78 17.71
C GLU A 90 -0.76 -9.90 17.14
N GLN A 91 -1.25 -8.89 17.87
CA GLN A 91 -2.38 -8.07 17.40
C GLN A 91 -1.97 -6.96 16.42
N ASN A 92 -0.69 -6.56 16.40
CA ASN A 92 -0.17 -5.47 15.56
C ASN A 92 0.83 -5.93 14.48
N GLY A 93 1.11 -7.24 14.38
CA GLY A 93 2.08 -7.82 13.44
C GLY A 93 1.78 -7.60 11.95
N PHE A 94 0.56 -7.20 11.60
CA PHE A 94 0.10 -7.07 10.20
C PHE A 94 0.46 -5.74 9.51
N ALA A 95 0.87 -4.71 10.26
CA ALA A 95 1.19 -3.38 9.72
C ALA A 95 2.69 -3.12 9.53
N PHE A 96 3.52 -4.10 9.86
CA PHE A 96 4.96 -4.05 9.65
C PHE A 96 5.33 -5.00 8.53
N CYS A 97 6.15 -4.53 7.59
CA CYS A 97 6.69 -5.40 6.55
C CYS A 97 7.60 -6.43 7.22
N GLN A 98 7.26 -7.71 7.09
CA GLN A 98 8.01 -8.82 7.70
C GLN A 98 9.06 -9.41 6.75
N SER A 99 9.08 -8.96 5.48
CA SER A 99 10.02 -9.46 4.48
C SER A 99 11.42 -8.92 4.76
N SER A 100 12.36 -9.80 5.10
CA SER A 100 13.79 -9.49 5.23
C SER A 100 14.40 -8.98 3.92
N GLU A 101 13.76 -9.31 2.80
CA GLU A 101 14.21 -9.02 1.45
C GLU A 101 13.50 -7.82 0.80
N CYS A 102 12.62 -7.12 1.52
CA CYS A 102 11.94 -5.94 0.99
C CYS A 102 12.95 -4.82 0.68
N PHE A 103 12.96 -4.33 -0.57
CA PHE A 103 13.82 -3.22 -1.01
C PHE A 103 13.74 -1.97 -0.13
N ARG A 104 12.59 -1.72 0.50
CA ARG A 104 12.37 -0.58 1.41
C ARG A 104 12.90 -0.83 2.83
N CYS A 105 12.93 -2.09 3.29
CA CYS A 105 13.30 -2.43 4.66
C CYS A 105 14.74 -2.92 4.80
N THR A 106 15.35 -3.44 3.73
CA THR A 106 16.78 -3.77 3.75
C THR A 106 17.63 -2.50 3.68
N SER A 107 18.65 -2.40 4.51
CA SER A 107 19.59 -1.27 4.53
C SER A 107 20.23 -1.03 3.15
N ALA A 108 20.23 0.22 2.69
CA ALA A 108 20.84 0.64 1.44
C ALA A 108 22.34 0.32 1.41
N GLY A 109 22.81 -0.25 0.30
CA GLY A 109 24.20 -0.69 0.12
C GLY A 109 24.43 -1.35 -1.24
N GLU A 110 25.65 -1.81 -1.50
CA GLU A 110 26.06 -2.45 -2.76
C GLU A 110 25.19 -3.67 -3.11
N SER A 111 24.72 -4.40 -2.09
CA SER A 111 23.79 -5.52 -2.23
C SER A 111 22.39 -5.12 -2.72
N LEU A 112 21.94 -3.88 -2.48
CA LEU A 112 20.67 -3.37 -2.99
C LEU A 112 20.75 -3.14 -4.50
N ASN A 113 21.81 -2.46 -4.94
CA ASN A 113 22.05 -2.17 -6.36
C ASN A 113 22.18 -3.46 -7.19
N GLN A 114 22.91 -4.45 -6.66
CA GLN A 114 23.06 -5.73 -7.32
C GLN A 114 21.72 -6.48 -7.45
N ARG A 115 20.89 -6.48 -6.40
CA ARG A 115 19.54 -7.07 -6.45
C ARG A 115 18.62 -6.35 -7.44
N LEU A 116 18.63 -5.02 -7.47
CA LEU A 116 17.88 -4.23 -8.44
C LEU A 116 18.29 -4.55 -9.87
N TYR A 117 19.59 -4.64 -10.13
CA TYR A 117 20.12 -4.98 -11.46
C TYR A 117 19.72 -6.39 -11.89
N HIS A 118 19.80 -7.37 -11.00
CA HIS A 118 19.32 -8.73 -11.28
C HIS A 118 17.82 -8.76 -11.58
N SER A 119 16.99 -8.09 -10.78
CA SER A 119 15.54 -8.00 -11.04
C SER A 119 15.22 -7.36 -12.38
N LEU A 120 15.96 -6.32 -12.78
CA LEU A 120 15.82 -5.68 -14.09
C LEU A 120 16.22 -6.61 -15.23
N GLN A 121 17.33 -7.35 -15.10
CA GLN A 121 17.74 -8.34 -16.10
C GLN A 121 16.70 -9.45 -16.24
N ASP A 122 16.17 -9.94 -15.12
CA ASP A 122 15.13 -10.97 -15.11
C ASP A 122 13.82 -10.46 -15.71
N TYR A 123 13.49 -9.17 -15.57
CA TYR A 123 12.36 -8.55 -16.26
C TYR A 123 12.59 -8.56 -17.77
N ALA A 124 13.73 -8.04 -18.21
CA ALA A 124 14.02 -7.85 -19.62
C ALA A 124 14.16 -9.18 -20.38
N LYS A 125 14.62 -10.24 -19.71
CA LYS A 125 14.61 -11.62 -20.25
C LYS A 125 13.20 -12.15 -20.49
N ARG A 126 12.23 -11.81 -19.63
CA ARG A 126 10.85 -12.31 -19.72
C ARG A 126 9.97 -11.46 -20.63
N TYR A 127 10.26 -10.16 -20.72
CA TYR A 127 9.42 -9.19 -21.42
C TYR A 127 10.23 -8.44 -22.49
N THR A 128 10.78 -7.27 -22.19
CA THR A 128 11.54 -6.46 -23.15
C THR A 128 12.42 -5.41 -22.46
N TRP A 129 13.47 -4.99 -23.17
CA TRP A 129 14.26 -3.79 -22.83
C TRP A 129 13.64 -2.49 -23.34
N SER A 130 12.69 -2.57 -24.29
CA SER A 130 12.09 -1.39 -24.92
C SER A 130 11.41 -0.49 -23.90
N GLY A 131 11.69 0.82 -23.94
CA GLY A 131 11.14 1.80 -23.01
C GLY A 131 11.78 1.83 -21.62
N MET A 132 12.82 1.03 -21.34
CA MET A 132 13.42 0.90 -20.00
C MET A 132 14.62 1.83 -19.75
N GLY A 133 14.88 2.80 -20.64
CA GLY A 133 16.09 3.63 -20.61
C GLY A 133 16.34 4.31 -19.26
N ARG A 134 15.32 4.97 -18.69
CA ARG A 134 15.44 5.65 -17.39
C ARG A 134 15.52 4.67 -16.22
N VAL A 135 14.76 3.57 -16.26
CA VAL A 135 14.82 2.53 -15.22
C VAL A 135 16.21 1.91 -15.17
N HIS A 136 16.77 1.54 -16.31
CA HIS A 136 18.13 1.00 -16.41
C HIS A 136 19.19 2.00 -15.90
N LYS A 137 19.07 3.26 -16.30
CA LYS A 137 19.93 4.35 -15.80
C LYS A 137 19.81 4.53 -14.28
N GLY A 138 18.58 4.51 -13.75
CA GLY A 138 18.29 4.64 -12.32
C GLY A 138 18.87 3.49 -11.49
N VAL A 139 18.81 2.25 -12.01
CA VAL A 139 19.39 1.08 -11.35
C VAL A 139 20.93 1.11 -11.38
N ARG A 140 21.54 1.51 -12.51
CA ARG A 140 23.00 1.53 -12.67
C ARG A 140 23.67 2.68 -11.91
N ASP A 141 23.09 3.87 -11.96
CA ASP A 141 23.71 5.10 -11.47
C ASP A 141 23.10 5.60 -10.14
N GLN A 142 22.38 4.74 -9.40
CA GLN A 142 21.68 5.10 -8.16
C GLN A 142 22.59 5.83 -7.16
N GLY A 143 23.78 5.29 -6.90
CA GLY A 143 24.76 5.88 -5.98
C GLY A 143 25.29 7.24 -6.45
N ARG A 144 25.35 7.49 -7.77
CA ARG A 144 25.72 8.81 -8.30
C ARG A 144 24.60 9.82 -8.00
N TYR A 145 23.35 9.48 -8.31
CA TYR A 145 22.23 10.41 -8.09
C TYR A 145 21.99 10.76 -6.62
N LEU A 146 22.13 9.78 -5.72
CA LEU A 146 21.89 9.99 -4.29
C LEU A 146 23.04 10.72 -3.58
N ASN A 147 24.28 10.58 -4.05
CA ASN A 147 25.46 11.13 -3.36
C ASN A 147 26.08 12.36 -4.02
N SER A 148 25.85 12.61 -5.31
CA SER A 148 26.61 13.61 -6.06
C SER A 148 25.82 14.88 -6.44
N ARG A 149 24.57 15.04 -5.99
CA ARG A 149 23.75 16.22 -6.28
C ARG A 149 23.33 16.90 -4.97
N PRO A 150 23.69 18.17 -4.74
CA PRO A 150 23.04 18.97 -3.70
C PRO A 150 21.60 19.25 -4.18
N THR A 151 20.70 18.34 -3.84
CA THR A 151 19.28 18.42 -4.18
C THR A 151 18.47 18.27 -2.91
N ILE A 152 17.42 19.10 -2.80
CA ILE A 152 16.39 18.99 -1.76
C ILE A 152 15.49 17.76 -1.96
N GLN A 153 15.69 17.01 -3.05
CA GLN A 153 15.03 15.75 -3.37
C GLN A 153 16.01 14.59 -3.26
N ARG A 154 15.79 13.67 -2.31
CA ARG A 154 16.72 12.57 -2.02
C ARG A 154 15.98 11.31 -1.56
N PRO A 155 15.34 10.57 -2.49
CA PRO A 155 14.62 9.36 -2.10
C PRO A 155 15.54 8.29 -1.52
N GLU A 156 15.02 7.52 -0.57
CA GLU A 156 15.84 6.57 0.20
C GLU A 156 16.13 5.24 -0.52
N VAL A 157 15.29 4.84 -1.47
CA VAL A 157 15.33 3.49 -2.07
C VAL A 157 15.57 3.52 -3.57
N PHE A 158 14.85 4.37 -4.32
CA PHE A 158 14.98 4.40 -5.77
C PHE A 158 14.72 5.78 -6.37
N PHE A 159 15.64 6.23 -7.22
CA PHE A 159 15.51 7.47 -7.98
C PHE A 159 15.43 7.16 -9.48
N LEU A 160 14.32 7.52 -10.12
CA LEU A 160 14.17 7.48 -11.57
C LEU A 160 14.73 8.79 -12.15
N PRO A 161 15.83 8.74 -12.93
CA PRO A 161 16.44 9.93 -13.48
C PRO A 161 15.55 10.58 -14.54
N ASP A 162 15.77 11.88 -14.78
CA ASP A 162 15.13 12.64 -15.86
C ASP A 162 13.59 12.65 -15.75
N LEU A 163 13.06 12.51 -14.52
CA LEU A 163 11.66 12.71 -14.20
C LEU A 163 11.45 14.19 -13.81
N PRO A 164 10.63 14.96 -14.54
CA PRO A 164 10.28 16.33 -14.15
C PRO A 164 9.57 16.29 -12.81
N SER A 165 10.02 17.09 -11.85
CA SER A 165 9.58 16.99 -10.46
C SER A 165 9.51 18.38 -9.82
N ALA A 166 8.57 18.55 -8.90
CA ALA A 166 8.31 19.75 -8.12
C ALA A 166 7.80 19.34 -6.72
N PRO A 167 7.93 20.18 -5.68
CA PRO A 167 7.41 19.85 -4.35
C PRO A 167 5.92 19.55 -4.36
N PHE A 168 5.12 20.40 -5.03
CA PHE A 168 3.68 20.27 -5.16
C PHE A 168 3.24 20.16 -6.61
N PHE A 169 2.11 19.50 -6.83
CA PHE A 169 1.52 19.30 -8.15
C PHE A 169 0.07 19.79 -8.19
N SER A 170 -0.31 20.40 -9.32
CA SER A 170 -1.69 20.78 -9.58
C SER A 170 -2.60 19.55 -9.68
N ARG A 171 -3.84 19.65 -9.19
CA ARG A 171 -4.88 18.61 -9.35
C ARG A 171 -5.03 18.13 -10.80
N GLU A 172 -4.74 18.99 -11.76
CA GLU A 172 -4.91 18.71 -13.19
C GLU A 172 -4.02 17.56 -13.69
N VAL A 173 -2.85 17.32 -13.07
CA VAL A 173 -1.95 16.25 -13.52
C VAL A 173 -2.49 14.85 -13.22
N GLN A 174 -3.44 14.74 -12.28
CA GLN A 174 -4.09 13.49 -11.86
C GLN A 174 -5.61 13.66 -11.78
N ARG A 175 -6.18 14.47 -12.68
CA ARG A 175 -7.58 14.96 -12.61
C ARG A 175 -8.59 13.86 -12.25
N HIS A 176 -8.57 12.74 -12.96
CA HIS A 176 -9.53 11.65 -12.74
C HIS A 176 -9.47 11.07 -11.31
N ASP A 177 -8.26 10.76 -10.84
CA ASP A 177 -8.05 10.14 -9.52
C ASP A 177 -8.39 11.12 -8.40
N VAL A 178 -8.05 12.40 -8.59
CA VAL A 178 -8.38 13.49 -7.67
C VAL A 178 -9.90 13.69 -7.58
N GLU A 179 -10.58 13.85 -8.71
CA GLU A 179 -12.04 14.04 -8.74
C GLU A 179 -12.77 12.87 -8.08
N LEU A 180 -12.33 11.64 -8.33
CA LEU A 180 -12.91 10.45 -7.71
C LEU A 180 -12.72 10.45 -6.19
N LEU A 181 -11.53 10.81 -5.69
CA LEU A 181 -11.26 10.91 -4.25
C LEU A 181 -12.10 11.99 -3.59
N GLU A 182 -12.15 13.19 -4.17
CA GLU A 182 -12.93 14.33 -3.68
C GLU A 182 -14.44 14.00 -3.65
N GLN A 183 -14.98 13.37 -4.71
CA GLN A 183 -16.37 12.92 -4.73
C GLN A 183 -16.67 11.83 -3.69
N SER A 184 -15.66 11.01 -3.36
CA SER A 184 -15.78 9.94 -2.37
C SER A 184 -15.61 10.41 -0.92
N PHE A 185 -15.29 11.69 -0.69
CA PHE A 185 -15.04 12.26 0.63
C PHE A 185 -16.08 11.87 1.69
N PRO A 186 -17.41 12.00 1.47
CA PRO A 186 -18.39 11.67 2.52
C PRO A 186 -18.35 10.20 2.92
N ALA A 187 -18.13 9.31 1.94
CA ALA A 187 -18.06 7.88 2.18
C ALA A 187 -16.79 7.49 2.95
N LEU A 188 -15.66 8.12 2.62
CA LEU A 188 -14.37 7.90 3.28
C LEU A 188 -14.37 8.45 4.72
N LEU A 189 -14.94 9.63 4.93
CA LEU A 189 -15.10 10.22 6.26
C LEU A 189 -15.98 9.33 7.15
N ALA A 190 -17.12 8.86 6.65
CA ALA A 190 -18.00 7.97 7.41
C ALA A 190 -17.34 6.63 7.77
N GLU A 191 -16.49 6.07 6.89
CA GLU A 191 -15.72 4.86 7.25
C GLU A 191 -14.66 5.14 8.30
N PHE A 192 -13.92 6.24 8.16
CA PHE A 192 -12.97 6.69 9.18
C PHE A 192 -13.65 6.82 10.55
N GLU A 193 -14.80 7.49 10.63
CA GLU A 193 -15.55 7.68 11.87
C GLU A 193 -16.01 6.36 12.50
N SER A 194 -16.30 5.35 11.68
CA SER A 194 -16.68 4.02 12.17
C SER A 194 -15.52 3.23 12.79
N ILE A 195 -14.27 3.52 12.37
CA ILE A 195 -13.07 2.80 12.84
C ILE A 195 -12.23 3.60 13.83
N TYR A 196 -12.48 4.91 13.93
CA TYR A 196 -11.74 5.81 14.81
C TYR A 196 -12.57 6.15 16.04
N HIS A 197 -12.18 5.56 17.16
CA HIS A 197 -12.65 5.94 18.48
C HIS A 197 -11.47 6.54 19.23
N GLN A 198 -11.62 7.78 19.71
CA GLN A 198 -10.54 8.43 20.46
C GLN A 198 -10.17 7.55 21.67
N PRO A 199 -8.90 7.12 21.79
CA PRO A 199 -8.50 6.32 22.93
C PRO A 199 -8.65 7.17 24.21
N PRO A 200 -9.20 6.61 25.31
CA PRO A 200 -9.35 7.36 26.54
C PRO A 200 -7.98 7.84 27.05
N ALA A 201 -7.93 9.09 27.54
CA ALA A 201 -6.71 9.80 27.97
C ALA A 201 -5.90 9.13 29.10
N ARG A 202 -6.36 7.99 29.64
CA ARG A 202 -5.64 7.24 30.67
C ARG A 202 -4.61 6.30 30.05
N SER A 203 -3.36 6.69 30.24
CA SER A 203 -2.11 5.98 29.94
C SER A 203 -2.23 4.46 30.08
N GLY A 204 -2.01 3.74 28.97
CA GLY A 204 -1.84 2.28 28.94
C GLY A 204 -2.75 1.51 27.97
N SER A 205 -3.77 2.14 27.36
CA SER A 205 -4.60 1.44 26.37
C SER A 205 -3.84 1.19 25.07
N SER A 206 -3.88 -0.07 24.59
CA SER A 206 -3.38 -0.42 23.26
C SER A 206 -4.18 0.30 22.18
N LEU A 207 -3.53 0.65 21.07
CA LEU A 207 -4.22 1.21 19.92
C LEU A 207 -5.36 0.27 19.46
N PRO A 208 -6.49 0.82 18.97
CA PRO A 208 -7.55 -0.03 18.44
C PRO A 208 -7.02 -0.94 17.31
N PRO A 209 -7.56 -2.16 17.15
CA PRO A 209 -7.04 -3.11 16.16
C PRO A 209 -6.98 -2.52 14.74
N GLY A 210 -5.84 -2.71 14.08
CA GLY A 210 -5.56 -2.23 12.73
C GLY A 210 -4.90 -0.85 12.66
N TRP A 211 -4.83 -0.12 13.77
CA TRP A 211 -4.07 1.13 13.88
C TRP A 211 -2.61 0.88 14.24
N LYS A 212 -1.73 1.65 13.62
CA LYS A 212 -0.29 1.63 13.87
C LYS A 212 0.19 2.99 14.37
N ALA A 213 0.92 2.99 15.49
CA ALA A 213 1.68 4.15 15.94
C ALA A 213 2.96 4.32 15.12
N ASN A 214 3.21 5.55 14.70
CA ASN A 214 4.46 5.96 14.10
C ASN A 214 5.27 6.80 15.10
N ASN A 215 6.59 6.79 14.94
CA ASN A 215 7.46 7.56 15.82
C ASN A 215 7.38 9.04 15.48
N THR A 216 7.11 9.86 16.49
CA THR A 216 7.15 11.31 16.43
C THR A 216 7.88 11.83 17.66
N PRO A 217 8.74 12.87 17.56
CA PRO A 217 9.36 13.50 18.72
C PRO A 217 8.36 14.15 19.68
N ARG A 218 7.20 14.61 19.16
CA ARG A 218 6.12 15.23 19.92
C ARG A 218 4.77 14.78 19.40
N GLY A 219 3.77 14.77 20.28
CA GLY A 219 2.40 14.34 19.98
C GLY A 219 2.32 12.91 19.47
N GLN A 220 1.21 12.57 18.81
CA GLN A 220 0.93 11.22 18.32
C GLN A 220 0.62 11.23 16.82
N TRP A 221 1.17 10.25 16.10
CA TRP A 221 0.86 9.99 14.70
C TRP A 221 0.45 8.53 14.51
N TRP A 222 -0.80 8.33 14.10
CA TRP A 222 -1.35 6.99 13.88
C TRP A 222 -1.80 6.80 12.44
N THR A 223 -1.68 5.57 11.96
CA THR A 223 -2.05 5.19 10.59
C THR A 223 -2.87 3.91 10.56
N TYR A 224 -3.92 3.88 9.74
CA TYR A 224 -4.75 2.72 9.50
C TYR A 224 -4.61 2.31 8.04
N TYR A 225 -3.74 1.35 7.75
CA TYR A 225 -3.43 0.93 6.39
C TYR A 225 -4.52 0.05 5.80
N LEU A 226 -4.98 0.38 4.59
CA LEU A 226 -5.72 -0.52 3.71
C LEU A 226 -4.76 -1.27 2.78
N VAL A 227 -3.73 -0.56 2.30
CA VAL A 227 -2.61 -1.12 1.55
C VAL A 227 -1.32 -0.58 2.15
N ASN A 228 -0.38 -1.46 2.49
CA ASN A 228 0.94 -1.09 2.99
C ASN A 228 2.00 -1.76 2.14
N GLN A 229 2.86 -0.97 1.50
CA GLN A 229 3.91 -1.45 0.59
C GLN A 229 3.37 -2.42 -0.47
N GLY A 230 2.24 -2.08 -1.09
CA GLY A 230 1.62 -2.88 -2.13
C GLY A 230 0.92 -4.17 -1.65
N THR A 231 0.83 -4.38 -0.34
CA THR A 231 0.10 -5.52 0.23
C THR A 231 -1.19 -5.04 0.90
N PRO A 232 -2.37 -5.52 0.45
CA PRO A 232 -3.63 -5.21 1.12
C PRO A 232 -3.72 -5.84 2.52
N LEU A 233 -4.14 -5.05 3.52
CA LEU A 233 -4.44 -5.54 4.86
C LEU A 233 -5.90 -5.99 4.90
N VAL A 234 -6.14 -7.28 4.63
CA VAL A 234 -7.48 -7.87 4.43
C VAL A 234 -8.47 -7.51 5.55
N LEU A 235 -8.06 -7.56 6.82
CA LEU A 235 -8.95 -7.23 7.94
C LEU A 235 -9.36 -5.76 7.96
N ASN A 236 -8.44 -4.86 7.62
CA ASN A 236 -8.70 -3.43 7.55
C ASN A 236 -9.58 -3.08 6.35
N VAL A 237 -9.29 -3.70 5.20
CA VAL A 237 -10.10 -3.60 3.98
C VAL A 237 -11.55 -4.04 4.23
N ARG A 238 -11.77 -5.13 4.98
CA ARG A 238 -13.13 -5.58 5.34
C ARG A 238 -13.92 -4.57 6.17
N ARG A 239 -13.23 -3.74 6.97
CA ARG A 239 -13.87 -2.67 7.76
C ARG A 239 -14.10 -1.39 6.96
N CYS A 240 -13.41 -1.22 5.83
CA CYS A 240 -13.52 -0.04 4.96
C CYS A 240 -13.87 -0.44 3.50
N PRO A 241 -15.01 -1.11 3.26
CA PRO A 241 -15.37 -1.62 1.94
C PRO A 241 -15.60 -0.54 0.88
N ARG A 242 -16.02 0.67 1.25
CA ARG A 242 -16.18 1.82 0.33
C ARG A 242 -14.83 2.38 -0.05
N ALA A 243 -13.92 2.59 0.91
CA ALA A 243 -12.56 3.02 0.63
C ALA A 243 -11.84 2.03 -0.29
N TRP A 244 -12.00 0.73 -0.04
CA TRP A 244 -11.44 -0.31 -0.92
C TRP A 244 -11.99 -0.23 -2.36
N ARG A 245 -13.29 -0.01 -2.51
CA ARG A 245 -13.91 0.17 -3.84
C ARG A 245 -13.37 1.38 -4.57
N VAL A 246 -13.17 2.50 -3.86
CA VAL A 246 -12.58 3.73 -4.42
C VAL A 246 -11.15 3.46 -4.89
N LEU A 247 -10.32 2.79 -4.07
CA LEU A 247 -8.95 2.43 -4.45
C LEU A 247 -8.90 1.58 -5.74
N GLY A 248 -9.85 0.67 -5.93
CA GLY A 248 -9.95 -0.15 -7.13
C GLY A 248 -10.37 0.59 -8.40
N GLN A 249 -10.83 1.84 -8.29
CA GLN A 249 -11.26 2.68 -9.40
C GLN A 249 -10.21 3.74 -9.79
N LEU A 250 -9.19 3.96 -8.95
CA LEU A 250 -8.09 4.88 -9.25
C LEU A 250 -7.20 4.31 -10.36
N ARG A 251 -6.92 5.13 -11.38
CA ARG A 251 -6.14 4.72 -12.57
C ARG A 251 -4.66 4.62 -12.29
N THR A 252 -4.15 5.41 -11.36
CA THR A 252 -2.72 5.51 -11.09
C THR A 252 -2.34 5.02 -9.70
N PHE A 253 -3.27 4.44 -8.94
CA PHE A 253 -2.97 3.87 -7.64
C PHE A 253 -1.93 2.76 -7.73
N ILE A 254 -0.90 2.85 -6.89
CA ILE A 254 0.16 1.87 -6.81
C ILE A 254 -0.30 0.74 -5.88
N ALA A 255 -0.92 -0.30 -6.45
CA ALA A 255 -1.55 -1.36 -5.66
C ALA A 255 -0.63 -2.56 -5.32
N ASN A 256 0.31 -2.92 -6.19
CA ASN A 256 1.12 -4.15 -6.09
C ASN A 256 2.63 -3.88 -6.16
N ASN A 257 3.06 -2.84 -5.46
CA ASN A 257 4.44 -2.37 -5.45
C ASN A 257 4.82 -1.93 -4.03
N VAL A 258 6.05 -2.18 -3.59
CA VAL A 258 6.52 -1.73 -2.25
C VAL A 258 6.47 -0.21 -2.04
N PHE A 259 6.36 0.57 -3.12
CA PHE A 259 6.17 2.02 -3.09
C PHE A 259 4.71 2.46 -2.97
N GLY A 260 3.75 1.54 -2.96
CA GLY A 260 2.34 1.86 -2.86
C GLY A 260 1.79 1.78 -1.45
N ASN A 261 1.08 2.81 -1.00
CA ASN A 261 0.31 2.76 0.25
C ASN A 261 -1.05 3.45 0.06
N ALA A 262 -2.02 2.99 0.84
CA ALA A 262 -3.29 3.66 1.06
C ALA A 262 -3.69 3.53 2.53
N CYS A 263 -3.90 4.64 3.23
CA CYS A 263 -4.25 4.62 4.65
C CYS A 263 -4.99 5.88 5.12
N PHE A 264 -5.76 5.74 6.21
CA PHE A 264 -6.12 6.90 7.03
C PHE A 264 -4.92 7.29 7.90
N SER A 265 -4.58 8.57 7.95
CA SER A 265 -3.47 9.11 8.73
C SER A 265 -3.97 10.20 9.67
N VAL A 266 -3.73 10.00 10.97
CA VAL A 266 -4.21 10.84 12.06
C VAL A 266 -3.01 11.47 12.76
N LEU A 267 -3.00 12.80 12.82
CA LEU A 267 -1.99 13.58 13.53
C LEU A 267 -2.66 14.39 14.64
N THR A 268 -2.28 14.17 15.90
CA THR A 268 -2.89 14.87 17.05
C THR A 268 -2.37 16.30 17.19
N PRO A 269 -3.09 17.18 17.91
CA PRO A 269 -2.55 18.46 18.36
C PRO A 269 -1.19 18.33 19.04
N GLY A 270 -0.31 19.30 18.79
CA GLY A 270 1.08 19.34 19.27
C GLY A 270 2.05 18.37 18.59
N ALA A 271 1.59 17.54 17.63
CA ALA A 271 2.43 16.55 17.01
C ALA A 271 3.36 17.14 15.93
N LEU A 272 4.55 16.56 15.84
CA LEU A 272 5.57 16.92 14.85
C LEU A 272 6.07 15.66 14.16
N ILE A 273 5.97 15.61 12.85
CA ILE A 273 6.69 14.66 11.99
C ILE A 273 7.95 15.38 11.52
N THR A 274 9.12 14.87 11.90
CA THR A 274 10.41 15.48 11.56
C THR A 274 10.66 15.45 10.06
N GLU A 275 11.63 16.26 9.63
CA GLU A 275 12.08 16.28 8.24
C GLU A 275 12.60 14.89 7.81
N HIS A 276 12.05 14.39 6.71
CA HIS A 276 12.40 13.10 6.14
C HIS A 276 12.15 13.07 4.63
N TYR A 277 12.51 11.96 3.99
CA TYR A 277 12.32 11.72 2.56
C TYR A 277 11.51 10.45 2.35
N GLY A 278 10.74 10.44 1.27
CA GLY A 278 10.06 9.26 0.77
C GLY A 278 11.03 8.26 0.14
N PRO A 279 10.59 7.02 -0.13
CA PRO A 279 11.45 5.98 -0.67
C PRO A 279 11.77 6.19 -2.16
N THR A 280 10.97 6.95 -2.90
CA THR A 280 11.13 7.09 -4.36
C THR A 280 10.46 8.33 -4.93
N ASN A 281 10.97 8.85 -6.06
CA ASN A 281 10.35 9.93 -6.84
C ASN A 281 9.37 9.42 -7.91
N VAL A 282 9.18 8.10 -8.08
CA VAL A 282 8.27 7.55 -9.10
C VAL A 282 6.80 7.67 -8.72
N ARG A 283 6.49 8.25 -7.56
CA ARG A 283 5.13 8.40 -7.04
C ARG A 283 4.87 9.84 -6.64
N LEU A 284 3.60 10.23 -6.68
CA LEU A 284 3.07 11.37 -5.96
C LEU A 284 2.24 10.88 -4.78
N ARG A 285 2.37 11.55 -3.65
CA ARG A 285 1.53 11.32 -2.49
C ARG A 285 0.34 12.26 -2.54
N CYS A 286 -0.85 11.68 -2.55
CA CYS A 286 -2.12 12.41 -2.54
C CYS A 286 -2.75 12.32 -1.15
N HIS A 287 -3.02 13.46 -0.53
CA HIS A 287 -3.76 13.58 0.73
C HIS A 287 -5.13 14.18 0.45
N LEU A 288 -6.21 13.43 0.64
CA LEU A 288 -7.56 13.97 0.76
C LEU A 288 -7.79 14.40 2.22
N GLY A 289 -8.08 15.68 2.46
CA GLY A 289 -8.45 16.18 3.79
C GLY A 289 -9.79 15.61 4.24
N LEU A 290 -9.81 14.90 5.38
CA LEU A 290 -11.05 14.34 5.97
C LEU A 290 -11.55 15.17 7.16
N ARG A 291 -10.64 15.53 8.06
CA ARG A 291 -10.86 16.49 9.14
C ARG A 291 -9.63 17.37 9.25
N VAL A 292 -9.78 18.67 9.09
CA VAL A 292 -8.64 19.59 9.00
C VAL A 292 -8.82 20.75 9.98
N PRO A 293 -8.38 20.60 11.24
CA PRO A 293 -8.34 21.71 12.18
C PRO A 293 -7.34 22.79 11.73
N PRO A 294 -7.43 24.01 12.29
CA PRO A 294 -6.44 25.06 12.06
C PRO A 294 -5.03 24.62 12.54
N SER A 295 -4.02 25.40 12.18
CA SER A 295 -2.64 25.21 12.64
C SER A 295 -2.05 23.85 12.24
N CYS A 296 -2.44 23.34 11.07
CA CYS A 296 -1.88 22.13 10.46
C CYS A 296 -1.15 22.48 9.17
N GLU A 297 0.16 22.25 9.14
CA GLU A 297 0.99 22.59 7.99
C GLU A 297 1.82 21.38 7.51
N LEU A 298 1.97 21.30 6.19
CA LEU A 298 2.90 20.45 5.48
C LEU A 298 3.95 21.34 4.81
N VAL A 299 5.23 21.07 5.03
CA VAL A 299 6.32 21.73 4.30
C VAL A 299 6.99 20.70 3.42
N VAL A 300 7.05 20.93 2.12
CA VAL A 300 7.72 20.06 1.14
C VAL A 300 8.68 20.90 0.32
N GLY A 301 9.97 20.53 0.30
CA GLY A 301 10.98 21.28 -0.46
C GLY A 301 11.15 22.75 -0.02
N GLY A 302 10.72 23.10 1.20
CA GLY A 302 10.71 24.47 1.73
C GLY A 302 9.43 25.26 1.46
N GLU A 303 8.47 24.68 0.74
CA GLU A 303 7.17 25.31 0.44
C GLU A 303 6.11 24.83 1.45
N PRO A 304 5.48 25.74 2.23
CA PRO A 304 4.40 25.38 3.14
C PRO A 304 3.04 25.28 2.41
N GLN A 305 2.22 24.31 2.80
CA GLN A 305 0.84 24.12 2.36
C GLN A 305 -0.03 23.64 3.52
N CYS A 306 -1.31 23.99 3.46
CA CYS A 306 -2.34 23.50 4.38
C CYS A 306 -3.28 22.53 3.65
N TRP A 307 -3.97 21.69 4.42
CA TRP A 307 -5.04 20.86 3.87
C TRP A 307 -6.35 21.62 3.84
N SER A 308 -7.31 21.11 3.08
CA SER A 308 -8.71 21.54 3.13
C SER A 308 -9.60 20.30 3.09
N GLU A 309 -10.67 20.32 3.86
CA GLU A 309 -11.62 19.21 3.87
C GLU A 309 -12.24 19.00 2.49
N GLY A 310 -12.36 17.74 2.07
CA GLY A 310 -12.90 17.39 0.76
C GLY A 310 -11.98 17.70 -0.43
N SER A 311 -10.78 18.24 -0.22
CA SER A 311 -9.83 18.60 -1.28
C SER A 311 -8.58 17.74 -1.24
N CYS A 312 -8.05 17.40 -2.41
CA CYS A 312 -6.78 16.69 -2.53
C CYS A 312 -5.57 17.63 -2.59
N LEU A 313 -4.53 17.31 -1.82
CA LEU A 313 -3.20 17.91 -1.89
C LEU A 313 -2.21 16.87 -2.45
N LEU A 314 -1.55 17.18 -3.58
CA LEU A 314 -0.59 16.31 -4.23
C LEU A 314 0.82 16.86 -4.10
N PHE A 315 1.74 16.02 -3.63
CA PHE A 315 3.13 16.40 -3.45
C PHE A 315 4.07 15.22 -3.75
N ASP A 316 5.31 15.55 -4.11
CA ASP A 316 6.37 14.56 -4.28
C ASP A 316 7.09 14.38 -2.94
N ASP A 317 6.81 13.26 -2.26
CA ASP A 317 7.37 12.99 -0.94
C ASP A 317 8.86 12.60 -1.01
N SER A 318 9.47 12.48 -2.19
CA SER A 318 10.93 12.34 -2.31
C SER A 318 11.70 13.64 -2.07
N PHE A 319 11.02 14.79 -2.00
CA PHE A 319 11.58 16.02 -1.42
C PHE A 319 11.64 15.95 0.10
N LEU A 320 12.56 16.71 0.69
CA LEU A 320 12.60 16.89 2.15
C LEU A 320 11.26 17.46 2.59
N HIS A 321 10.58 16.75 3.48
CA HIS A 321 9.28 17.18 3.97
C HIS A 321 9.08 16.91 5.45
N ARG A 322 8.24 17.74 6.06
CA ARG A 322 7.80 17.65 7.45
C ARG A 322 6.35 18.05 7.56
N ALA A 323 5.68 17.61 8.61
CA ALA A 323 4.32 18.03 8.89
C ALA A 323 4.13 18.23 10.38
N PHE A 324 3.32 19.20 10.76
CA PHE A 324 3.05 19.48 12.16
C PHE A 324 1.61 19.92 12.38
N HIS A 325 1.21 19.84 13.65
CA HIS A 325 -0.06 20.36 14.13
C HIS A 325 0.22 21.16 15.41
N GLU A 326 0.11 22.48 15.31
CA GLU A 326 0.40 23.44 16.40
C GLU A 326 -0.87 23.92 17.13
N GLY A 327 -1.98 23.22 16.95
CA GLY A 327 -3.26 23.52 17.60
C GLY A 327 -3.34 23.04 19.05
N GLY A 328 -4.40 23.45 19.72
CA GLY A 328 -4.76 23.05 21.08
C GLY A 328 -5.48 21.69 21.11
N ALA A 329 -5.69 21.15 22.31
CA ALA A 329 -6.36 19.85 22.47
C ALA A 329 -7.83 19.89 22.00
N GLU A 330 -8.46 21.05 22.11
CA GLU A 330 -9.82 21.37 21.69
C GLU A 330 -10.04 21.35 20.17
N ASP A 331 -8.99 21.56 19.38
CA ASP A 331 -9.08 21.55 17.91
C ASP A 331 -9.32 20.13 17.36
N GLY A 332 -8.98 19.10 18.14
CA GLY A 332 -9.04 17.71 17.71
C GLY A 332 -7.95 17.35 16.69
N PRO A 333 -7.93 16.10 16.19
CA PRO A 333 -6.86 15.64 15.32
C PRO A 333 -7.06 16.03 13.86
N ARG A 334 -5.94 16.20 13.13
CA ARG A 334 -5.94 16.28 11.67
C ARG A 334 -5.97 14.88 11.06
N VAL A 335 -6.90 14.68 10.12
CA VAL A 335 -7.15 13.40 9.47
C VAL A 335 -7.09 13.56 7.97
N VAL A 336 -6.28 12.74 7.32
CA VAL A 336 -6.21 12.66 5.85
C VAL A 336 -6.37 11.21 5.40
N PHE A 337 -6.98 11.01 4.24
CA PHE A 337 -6.85 9.77 3.48
C PHE A 337 -5.68 9.92 2.51
N MET A 338 -4.62 9.14 2.76
CA MET A 338 -3.37 9.18 1.99
C MET A 338 -3.38 8.04 0.97
N VAL A 339 -3.09 8.36 -0.29
CA VAL A 339 -2.93 7.39 -1.37
C VAL A 339 -1.67 7.73 -2.18
N ASP A 340 -0.84 6.73 -2.44
CA ASP A 340 0.34 6.88 -3.30
C ASP A 340 -0.02 6.52 -4.75
N LEU A 341 0.17 7.49 -5.66
CA LEU A 341 -0.17 7.42 -7.08
C LEU A 341 1.09 7.41 -7.94
N TRP A 342 1.09 6.73 -9.08
CA TRP A 342 2.19 6.81 -10.05
C TRP A 342 2.41 8.26 -10.48
N HIS A 343 3.67 8.70 -10.49
CA HIS A 343 4.01 10.00 -11.04
C HIS A 343 3.57 10.08 -12.51
N PRO A 344 2.90 11.15 -12.97
CA PRO A 344 2.27 11.22 -14.29
C PRO A 344 3.26 10.95 -15.43
N ASN A 345 4.50 11.42 -15.25
CA ASN A 345 5.57 11.27 -16.23
C ASN A 345 6.34 9.93 -16.15
N VAL A 346 5.88 8.96 -15.36
CA VAL A 346 6.38 7.57 -15.42
C VAL A 346 5.56 6.83 -16.49
N ALA A 347 6.24 6.39 -17.55
CA ALA A 347 5.62 5.76 -18.70
C ALA A 347 5.05 4.38 -18.34
N ALA A 348 4.02 3.92 -19.04
CA ALA A 348 3.36 2.65 -18.76
C ALA A 348 4.33 1.46 -18.75
N ALA A 349 5.28 1.42 -19.69
CA ALA A 349 6.31 0.38 -19.74
C ALA A 349 7.21 0.42 -18.48
N GLU A 350 7.56 1.62 -18.01
CA GLU A 350 8.38 1.78 -16.80
C GLU A 350 7.59 1.34 -15.55
N ARG A 351 6.29 1.67 -15.46
CA ARG A 351 5.41 1.20 -14.37
C ARG A 351 5.41 -0.32 -14.30
N GLN A 352 5.24 -1.00 -15.44
CA GLN A 352 5.26 -2.46 -15.52
C GLN A 352 6.58 -3.06 -15.01
N ALA A 353 7.71 -2.48 -15.43
CA ALA A 353 9.02 -2.94 -14.96
C ALA A 353 9.25 -2.66 -13.48
N LEU A 354 8.85 -1.49 -13.00
CA LEU A 354 8.95 -1.11 -11.59
C LEU A 354 8.04 -1.98 -10.72
N ASP A 355 6.82 -2.29 -11.15
CA ASP A 355 5.92 -3.23 -10.48
C ASP A 355 6.54 -4.61 -10.37
N TYR A 356 7.20 -5.07 -11.43
CA TYR A 356 7.93 -6.33 -11.39
C TYR A 356 9.13 -6.28 -10.46
N ILE A 357 10.00 -5.27 -10.58
CA ILE A 357 11.24 -5.16 -9.77
C ILE A 357 10.91 -5.01 -8.28
N PHE A 358 9.90 -4.21 -7.97
CA PHE A 358 9.49 -3.85 -6.62
C PHE A 358 8.19 -4.55 -6.20
N THR A 359 7.92 -5.74 -6.74
CA THR A 359 6.78 -6.56 -6.30
C THR A 359 6.94 -6.92 -4.81
N PRO A 360 5.90 -6.78 -3.98
CA PRO A 360 5.94 -7.21 -2.58
C PRO A 360 6.23 -8.73 -2.46
N GLY A 361 7.10 -9.13 -1.52
CA GLY A 361 7.30 -10.55 -1.17
C GLY A 361 8.02 -11.44 -2.20
N ARG A 362 8.47 -10.90 -3.33
CA ARG A 362 8.92 -11.65 -4.52
C ARG A 362 10.16 -12.57 -4.36
N LEU A 363 10.79 -12.65 -3.20
CA LEU A 363 12.00 -13.47 -3.02
C LEU A 363 11.77 -14.83 -2.32
N GLU A 364 10.51 -15.21 -2.05
CA GLU A 364 10.17 -16.53 -1.49
C GLU A 364 10.24 -17.69 -2.52
N ASP A 365 10.27 -17.41 -3.83
CA ASP A 365 10.23 -18.45 -4.89
C ASP A 365 11.61 -19.06 -5.27
N LYS A 366 12.63 -19.00 -4.40
CA LYS A 366 13.97 -19.57 -4.69
C LYS A 366 14.37 -20.80 -3.87
N GLU A 367 13.49 -21.37 -3.06
CA GLU A 367 13.71 -22.68 -2.39
C GLU A 367 12.86 -23.81 -3.00
N GLY A 368 12.73 -23.81 -4.32
CA GLY A 368 12.21 -24.94 -5.10
C GLY A 368 13.29 -25.50 -6.02
N LYS A 369 14.38 -26.02 -5.46
CA LYS A 369 15.36 -26.85 -6.19
C LYS A 369 15.80 -28.02 -5.33
#